data_AF-J3D515-F1
#
_entry.id   AF-J3D515-F1
#
_cell.length_a   1.000
_cell.length_b   1.000
_cell.length_c   1.000
_cell.angle_alpha   90.00
_cell.angle_beta   90.00
_cell.angle_gamma   90.00
#
_symmetry.space_group_name_H-M   'P 1'
#
loop_
_entity.id
_entity.type
_entity.pdbx_description
1 polymer ?
#
loop_
_entity_poly.entity_id
_entity_poly.type
_entity_poly.pdbx_seq_one_letter_code
_entity_poly.pdbx_strand_id
1 'polypeptide(L)'
;MKIKTNKNLLSPLLLSLLMLHGTPTFAEEVASPPSNLLTAAVAWKQTAAEFEALYYQGFNVARMQLDRALQAHKAGDRPLAIISDVDDTVLSSNSYWGYMINADKEFFDDAAWDKWVAENGPVATPGAVDFLSYAQSKGVEVFYVTSRDQGEKTFEYALANLRKSNLPFADEKHLTVYRESSNKEPRQSEIAKDYDVVVMLGDNLNDFKRKYYVADVKQRNGLMTEDKEQFGRKFIIFPNPTDGHWLKAIFGDSEPPATPENRARFKAAAGSTAWQLKQ
;
A
#
# COMPACT_ATOMS: atom_id res chain seq x y z
N MET A 1 49.60 -39.09 88.84
CA MET A 1 50.34 -39.97 87.91
C MET A 1 49.58 -41.27 87.72
N LYS A 2 48.84 -41.40 86.61
CA LYS A 2 48.49 -42.66 85.93
C LYS A 2 47.60 -42.35 84.73
N ILE A 3 48.12 -42.70 83.56
CA ILE A 3 47.45 -42.73 82.26
C ILE A 3 46.31 -43.76 82.31
N LYS A 4 45.16 -43.45 81.72
CA LYS A 4 44.25 -44.46 81.15
C LYS A 4 43.65 -43.96 79.85
N THR A 5 43.76 -44.84 78.86
CA THR A 5 43.54 -44.70 77.43
C THR A 5 42.11 -45.06 77.03
N ASN A 6 41.75 -44.58 75.83
CA ASN A 6 40.70 -45.05 74.90
C ASN A 6 39.26 -44.62 75.25
N LYS A 7 38.38 -44.24 74.32
CA LYS A 7 38.22 -44.73 72.93
C LYS A 7 37.75 -43.61 71.97
N ASN A 8 38.25 -43.68 70.73
CA ASN A 8 37.82 -42.92 69.58
C ASN A 8 36.36 -43.26 69.20
N LEU A 9 35.51 -42.25 68.98
CA LEU A 9 34.33 -42.35 68.13
C LEU A 9 34.50 -41.40 66.94
N LEU A 10 34.61 -41.99 65.74
CA LEU A 10 34.49 -41.28 64.48
C LEU A 10 33.05 -40.78 64.32
N SER A 11 32.89 -39.48 64.06
CA SER A 11 31.64 -38.89 63.59
C SER A 11 31.72 -38.76 62.07
N PRO A 12 30.75 -39.25 61.28
CA PRO A 12 30.79 -39.11 59.84
C PRO A 12 30.39 -37.68 59.45
N LEU A 13 31.23 -37.07 58.61
CA LEU A 13 31.00 -35.78 57.95
C LEU A 13 29.93 -35.99 56.87
N LEU A 14 28.72 -35.43 57.04
CA LEU A 14 27.70 -35.42 55.99
C LEU A 14 28.06 -34.34 54.96
N LEU A 15 28.58 -34.75 53.81
CA LEU A 15 28.85 -33.88 52.67
C LEU A 15 27.52 -33.67 51.91
N SER A 16 26.88 -32.52 52.09
CA SER A 16 25.67 -32.12 51.34
C SER A 16 26.06 -31.74 49.92
N LEU A 17 25.85 -32.67 48.98
CA LEU A 17 26.03 -32.48 47.54
C LEU A 17 24.88 -31.62 47.00
N LEU A 18 25.14 -30.33 46.73
CA LEU A 18 24.20 -29.44 46.06
C LEU A 18 24.14 -29.82 44.57
N MET A 19 23.19 -30.68 44.21
CA MET A 19 22.91 -30.99 42.80
C MET A 19 22.17 -29.80 42.17
N LEU A 20 22.91 -28.88 41.56
CA LEU A 20 22.35 -27.91 40.63
C LEU A 20 21.79 -28.68 39.43
N HIS A 21 20.48 -28.94 39.45
CA HIS A 21 19.77 -29.47 38.29
C HIS A 21 19.60 -28.32 37.30
N GLY A 22 20.62 -28.10 36.47
CA GLY A 22 20.48 -27.30 35.27
C GLY A 22 19.48 -27.99 34.35
N THR A 23 18.21 -27.58 34.41
CA THR A 23 17.23 -27.96 33.40
C THR A 23 17.75 -27.43 32.06
N PRO A 24 18.01 -28.29 31.05
CA PRO A 24 18.27 -27.78 29.72
C PRO A 24 17.02 -27.03 29.27
N THR A 25 17.12 -25.71 29.17
CA THR A 25 16.12 -24.90 28.48
C THR A 25 16.22 -25.32 27.02
N PHE A 26 15.42 -26.30 26.60
CA PHE A 26 15.14 -26.50 25.20
C PHE A 26 14.52 -25.19 24.73
N ALA A 27 15.23 -24.44 23.90
CA ALA A 27 14.61 -23.38 23.12
C ALA A 27 13.44 -24.04 22.40
N GLU A 28 12.22 -23.62 22.73
CA GLU A 28 11.03 -24.03 22.01
C GLU A 28 11.30 -23.72 20.54
N GLU A 29 11.34 -24.75 19.70
CA GLU A 29 11.54 -24.59 18.27
C GLU A 29 10.30 -23.83 17.78
N VAL A 30 10.45 -22.50 17.66
CA VAL A 30 9.36 -21.63 17.22
C VAL A 30 8.99 -22.14 15.84
N ALA A 31 7.82 -22.77 15.73
CA ALA A 31 7.32 -23.25 14.47
C ALA A 31 7.29 -22.06 13.50
N SER A 32 8.06 -22.17 12.40
CA SER A 32 8.05 -21.13 11.38
C SER A 32 6.62 -20.97 10.87
N PRO A 33 6.04 -19.75 10.92
CA PRO A 33 4.73 -19.53 10.35
C PRO A 33 4.75 -19.94 8.87
N PRO A 34 3.63 -20.46 8.33
CA PRO A 34 3.52 -20.77 6.92
C PRO A 34 3.88 -19.53 6.09
N SER A 35 4.58 -19.74 4.98
CA SER A 35 4.95 -18.65 4.07
C SER A 35 3.69 -18.04 3.45
N ASN A 36 3.51 -16.73 3.60
CA ASN A 36 2.45 -15.96 2.95
C ASN A 36 3.06 -14.93 1.98
N LEU A 37 2.61 -14.94 0.71
CA LEU A 37 3.16 -14.09 -0.37
C LEU A 37 3.16 -12.58 -0.08
N LEU A 38 2.23 -12.09 0.74
CA LEU A 38 2.08 -10.66 1.04
C LEU A 38 2.94 -10.20 2.21
N THR A 39 3.51 -11.12 3.01
CA THR A 39 4.14 -10.81 4.31
C THR A 39 5.16 -9.68 4.22
N ALA A 40 6.12 -9.77 3.30
CA ALA A 40 7.18 -8.77 3.17
C ALA A 40 6.65 -7.43 2.64
N ALA A 41 5.72 -7.46 1.67
CA ALA A 41 5.12 -6.27 1.09
C ALA A 41 4.28 -5.49 2.13
N VAL A 42 3.45 -6.19 2.90
CA VAL A 42 2.61 -5.60 3.95
C VAL A 42 3.46 -5.13 5.13
N ALA A 43 4.47 -5.91 5.54
CA ALA A 43 5.42 -5.45 6.55
C ALA A 43 6.09 -4.14 6.13
N TRP A 44 6.57 -4.05 4.88
CA TRP A 44 7.16 -2.82 4.37
C TRP A 44 6.15 -1.65 4.35
N LYS A 45 4.92 -1.84 3.85
CA LYS A 45 3.86 -0.80 3.89
C LYS A 45 3.55 -0.32 5.31
N GLN A 46 3.61 -1.21 6.31
CA GLN A 46 3.23 -0.88 7.69
C GLN A 46 4.37 -0.33 8.55
N THR A 47 5.62 -0.72 8.29
CA THR A 47 6.73 -0.46 9.22
C THR A 47 7.91 0.30 8.64
N ALA A 48 8.04 0.38 7.32
CA ALA A 48 9.17 1.07 6.71
C ALA A 48 8.93 2.58 6.75
N ALA A 49 9.87 3.32 7.35
CA ALA A 49 9.84 4.78 7.26
C ALA A 49 9.97 5.27 5.81
N GLU A 50 10.59 4.46 4.94
CA GLU A 50 10.69 4.69 3.51
C GLU A 50 9.32 4.72 2.82
N PHE A 51 8.34 3.96 3.30
CA PHE A 51 6.98 3.99 2.74
C PHE A 51 6.37 5.38 2.93
N GLU A 52 6.35 5.90 4.16
CA GLU A 52 5.83 7.25 4.43
C GLU A 52 6.66 8.32 3.72
N ALA A 53 8.00 8.18 3.70
CA ALA A 53 8.89 9.12 3.02
C ALA A 53 8.58 9.23 1.52
N LEU A 54 8.19 8.13 0.86
CA LEU A 54 7.77 8.14 -0.55
C LEU A 54 6.47 8.90 -0.77
N TYR A 55 5.49 8.82 0.16
CA TYR A 55 4.28 9.65 0.09
C TYR A 55 4.61 11.14 0.27
N TYR A 56 5.38 11.49 1.29
CA TYR A 56 5.81 12.88 1.49
C TYR A 56 6.59 13.40 0.27
N GLN A 57 7.48 12.59 -0.30
CA GLN A 57 8.20 12.95 -1.52
C GLN A 57 7.24 13.19 -2.69
N GLY A 58 6.27 12.31 -2.91
CA GLY A 58 5.26 12.45 -3.95
C GLY A 58 4.49 13.77 -3.82
N PHE A 59 3.95 14.04 -2.63
CA PHE A 59 3.20 15.28 -2.38
C PHE A 59 4.07 16.54 -2.41
N ASN A 60 5.34 16.47 -1.98
CA ASN A 60 6.27 17.60 -2.12
C ASN A 60 6.54 17.92 -3.60
N VAL A 61 6.73 16.91 -4.44
CA VAL A 61 6.90 17.09 -5.88
C VAL A 61 5.60 17.63 -6.51
N ALA A 62 4.44 17.12 -6.12
CA ALA A 62 3.14 17.62 -6.57
C ALA A 62 2.97 19.12 -6.25
N ARG A 63 3.34 19.52 -5.03
CA ARG A 63 3.35 20.92 -4.59
C ARG A 63 4.28 21.79 -5.43
N MET A 64 5.49 21.32 -5.76
CA MET A 64 6.39 22.05 -6.63
C MET A 64 5.80 22.30 -8.02
N GLN A 65 5.07 21.33 -8.58
CA GLN A 65 4.40 21.50 -9.87
C GLN A 65 3.20 22.45 -9.77
N LEU A 66 2.42 22.34 -8.69
CA LEU A 66 1.32 23.26 -8.39
C LEU A 66 1.81 24.71 -8.27
N ASP A 67 2.87 24.94 -7.50
CA ASP A 67 3.43 26.30 -7.31
C ASP A 67 3.93 26.89 -8.63
N ARG A 68 4.52 26.08 -9.51
CA ARG A 68 4.91 26.52 -10.86
C ARG A 68 3.70 26.86 -11.72
N ALA A 69 2.65 26.04 -11.70
CA ALA A 69 1.43 26.32 -12.45
C ALA A 69 0.76 27.60 -11.96
N LEU A 70 0.65 27.80 -10.64
CA LEU A 70 0.11 29.02 -10.03
C LEU A 70 0.88 30.28 -10.44
N GLN A 71 2.22 30.21 -10.50
CA GLN A 71 3.04 31.33 -10.96
C GLN A 71 2.88 31.65 -12.46
N ALA A 72 2.62 30.62 -13.27
CA ALA A 72 2.45 30.76 -14.71
C ALA A 72 1.02 31.15 -15.11
N HIS A 73 0.05 30.94 -14.23
CA HIS A 73 -1.38 31.14 -14.47
C HIS A 73 -1.73 32.63 -14.62
N LYS A 74 -2.53 32.96 -15.64
CA LYS A 74 -2.90 34.33 -16.02
C LYS A 74 -4.41 34.52 -16.01
N ALA A 75 -4.83 35.78 -15.91
CA ALA A 75 -6.24 36.13 -16.05
C ALA A 75 -6.79 35.66 -17.41
N GLY A 76 -7.89 34.91 -17.38
CA GLY A 76 -8.52 34.31 -18.57
C GLY A 76 -8.09 32.87 -18.88
N ASP A 77 -7.07 32.35 -18.19
CA ASP A 77 -6.74 30.92 -18.26
C ASP A 77 -7.84 30.09 -17.57
N ARG A 78 -7.97 28.82 -17.97
CA ARG A 78 -8.89 27.87 -17.33
C ARG A 78 -8.47 27.61 -15.88
N PRO A 79 -9.43 27.44 -14.94
CA PRO A 79 -9.10 27.12 -13.55
C PRO A 79 -8.19 25.91 -13.44
N LEU A 80 -7.26 25.94 -12.48
CA LEU A 80 -6.36 24.82 -12.22
C LEU A 80 -7.09 23.71 -11.47
N ALA A 81 -6.74 22.46 -11.77
CA ALA A 81 -7.25 21.30 -11.04
C ALA A 81 -6.19 20.24 -10.76
N ILE A 82 -6.48 19.39 -9.79
CA ILE A 82 -5.78 18.13 -9.52
C ILE A 82 -6.77 17.01 -9.74
N ILE A 83 -6.31 15.92 -10.35
CA ILE A 83 -7.07 14.66 -10.41
C ILE A 83 -6.34 13.66 -9.53
N SER A 84 -7.06 13.00 -8.63
CA SER A 84 -6.52 11.99 -7.74
C SER A 84 -7.30 10.70 -7.84
N ASP A 85 -6.59 9.57 -7.87
CA ASP A 85 -7.15 8.33 -7.37
C ASP A 85 -7.41 8.43 -5.84
N VAL A 86 -8.16 7.48 -5.28
CA VAL A 86 -8.52 7.43 -3.86
C VAL A 86 -7.66 6.42 -3.10
N ASP A 87 -7.71 5.14 -3.45
CA ASP A 87 -7.18 4.03 -2.65
C ASP A 87 -5.68 3.86 -2.80
N ASP A 88 -4.95 3.79 -1.69
CA ASP A 88 -3.49 3.84 -1.62
C ASP A 88 -2.85 5.05 -2.34
N THR A 89 -3.66 6.05 -2.68
CA THR A 89 -3.21 7.36 -3.18
C THR A 89 -3.40 8.44 -2.12
N VAL A 90 -4.65 8.78 -1.80
CA VAL A 90 -4.99 9.76 -0.74
C VAL A 90 -5.58 9.10 0.51
N LEU A 91 -6.07 7.86 0.38
CA LEU A 91 -6.66 7.05 1.44
C LEU A 91 -5.95 5.68 1.51
N SER A 92 -5.31 5.36 2.62
CA SER A 92 -4.55 4.12 2.81
C SER A 92 -5.44 2.91 3.12
N SER A 93 -5.13 1.80 2.48
CA SER A 93 -5.73 0.48 2.73
C SER A 93 -4.91 -0.39 3.69
N ASN A 94 -3.88 0.15 4.36
CA ASN A 94 -2.91 -0.66 5.12
C ASN A 94 -3.56 -1.59 6.17
N SER A 95 -4.64 -1.15 6.84
CA SER A 95 -5.32 -1.97 7.84
C SER A 95 -6.11 -3.15 7.23
N TYR A 96 -6.60 -3.01 5.98
CA TYR A 96 -7.16 -4.12 5.23
C TYR A 96 -6.08 -5.18 4.96
N TRP A 97 -4.92 -4.76 4.45
CA TRP A 97 -3.82 -5.70 4.19
C TRP A 97 -3.29 -6.36 5.46
N GLY A 98 -3.23 -5.65 6.59
CA GLY A 98 -2.93 -6.24 7.88
C GLY A 98 -3.95 -7.31 8.31
N TYR A 99 -5.24 -7.09 8.06
CA TYR A 99 -6.28 -8.10 8.26
C TYR A 99 -6.06 -9.33 7.37
N MET A 100 -5.71 -9.15 6.09
CA MET A 100 -5.46 -10.24 5.15
C MET A 100 -4.32 -11.16 5.63
N ILE A 101 -3.23 -10.58 6.16
CA ILE A 101 -2.13 -11.34 6.78
C ILE A 101 -2.63 -12.14 7.98
N ASN A 102 -3.35 -11.52 8.90
CA ASN A 102 -3.86 -12.19 10.10
C ASN A 102 -4.90 -13.28 9.78
N ALA A 103 -5.57 -13.18 8.64
CA ALA A 103 -6.53 -14.15 8.14
C ALA A 103 -5.91 -15.22 7.21
N ASP A 104 -4.57 -15.24 7.06
CA ASP A 104 -3.82 -16.13 6.18
C ASP A 104 -4.29 -16.11 4.71
N LYS A 105 -4.66 -14.92 4.24
CA LYS A 105 -5.01 -14.67 2.83
C LYS A 105 -3.82 -14.09 2.08
N GLU A 106 -3.55 -14.61 0.90
CA GLU A 106 -2.35 -14.27 0.10
C GLU A 106 -2.68 -13.44 -1.16
N PHE A 107 -3.96 -13.19 -1.42
CA PHE A 107 -4.49 -12.44 -2.57
C PHE A 107 -5.65 -11.56 -2.09
N PHE A 108 -6.01 -10.54 -2.87
CA PHE A 108 -7.17 -9.69 -2.60
C PHE A 108 -8.45 -10.52 -2.44
N ASP A 109 -9.37 -10.03 -1.61
CA ASP A 109 -10.64 -10.68 -1.29
C ASP A 109 -11.75 -9.64 -1.18
N ASP A 110 -12.67 -9.68 -2.14
CA ASP A 110 -13.79 -8.72 -2.27
C ASP A 110 -14.66 -8.68 -1.04
N ALA A 111 -15.04 -9.85 -0.52
CA ALA A 111 -15.95 -9.93 0.63
C ALA A 111 -15.33 -9.31 1.90
N ALA A 112 -14.02 -9.50 2.12
CA ALA A 112 -13.29 -8.84 3.19
C ALA A 112 -13.14 -7.34 2.95
N TRP A 113 -12.91 -6.92 1.70
CA TRP A 113 -12.80 -5.51 1.34
C TRP A 113 -14.10 -4.76 1.58
N ASP A 114 -15.22 -5.28 1.08
CA ASP A 114 -16.56 -4.72 1.26
C ASP A 114 -16.91 -4.56 2.74
N LYS A 115 -16.62 -5.60 3.53
CA LYS A 115 -16.83 -5.57 4.97
C LYS A 115 -15.94 -4.51 5.65
N TRP A 116 -14.66 -4.46 5.30
CA TRP A 116 -13.71 -3.52 5.88
C TRP A 116 -14.05 -2.05 5.55
N VAL A 117 -14.45 -1.75 4.31
CA VAL A 117 -14.86 -0.40 3.90
C VAL A 117 -16.05 0.09 4.73
N ALA A 118 -17.03 -0.78 4.98
CA ALA A 118 -18.22 -0.45 5.75
C ALA A 118 -17.95 -0.29 7.27
N GLU A 119 -17.09 -1.15 7.85
CA GLU A 119 -16.85 -1.18 9.30
C GLU A 119 -15.77 -0.18 9.76
N ASN A 120 -14.64 -0.13 9.05
CA ASN A 120 -13.45 0.63 9.47
C ASN A 120 -13.13 1.76 8.48
N GLY A 121 -13.06 1.40 7.20
CA GLY A 121 -12.64 2.26 6.10
C GLY A 121 -11.15 2.63 6.16
N PRO A 122 -10.65 3.28 5.08
CA PRO A 122 -9.30 3.81 5.04
C PRO A 122 -9.12 5.03 5.94
N VAL A 123 -7.86 5.43 6.11
CA VAL A 123 -7.44 6.71 6.69
C VAL A 123 -6.59 7.49 5.67
N ALA A 124 -6.39 8.79 5.85
CA ALA A 124 -5.55 9.57 4.93
C ALA A 124 -4.12 9.01 4.83
N THR A 125 -3.54 9.02 3.64
CA THR A 125 -2.11 8.72 3.44
C THR A 125 -1.24 9.89 3.94
N PRO A 126 0.03 9.64 4.29
CA PRO A 126 0.93 10.67 4.79
C PRO A 126 1.03 11.86 3.82
N GLY A 127 0.77 13.09 4.30
CA GLY A 127 0.87 14.32 3.50
C GLY A 127 -0.32 14.64 2.57
N ALA A 128 -1.29 13.73 2.40
CA ALA A 128 -2.43 13.95 1.49
C ALA A 128 -3.31 15.13 1.93
N VAL A 129 -3.70 15.15 3.21
CA VAL A 129 -4.56 16.21 3.76
C VAL A 129 -3.88 17.58 3.63
N ASP A 130 -2.60 17.66 3.98
CA ASP A 130 -1.83 18.91 3.93
C ASP A 130 -1.71 19.45 2.50
N PHE A 131 -1.34 18.58 1.54
CA PHE A 131 -1.17 19.00 0.15
C PHE A 131 -2.49 19.41 -0.50
N LEU A 132 -3.56 18.63 -0.29
CA LEU A 132 -4.84 18.93 -0.92
C LEU A 132 -5.53 20.14 -0.27
N SER A 133 -5.40 20.32 1.05
CA SER A 133 -5.86 21.54 1.73
C SER A 133 -5.08 22.77 1.26
N TYR A 134 -3.77 22.62 1.01
CA TYR A 134 -2.97 23.67 0.38
C TYR A 134 -3.50 24.02 -1.01
N ALA A 135 -3.78 23.03 -1.86
CA ALA A 135 -4.37 23.26 -3.19
C ALA A 135 -5.71 24.00 -3.10
N GLN A 136 -6.60 23.57 -2.20
CA GLN A 136 -7.88 24.25 -1.94
C GLN A 136 -7.66 25.71 -1.53
N SER A 137 -6.71 25.98 -0.62
CA SER A 137 -6.41 27.36 -0.16
C SER A 137 -5.90 28.28 -1.28
N LYS A 138 -5.42 27.70 -2.38
CA LYS A 138 -4.95 28.41 -3.59
C LYS A 138 -6.03 28.50 -4.68
N GLY A 139 -7.25 28.04 -4.40
CA GLY A 139 -8.35 28.04 -5.36
C GLY A 139 -8.21 26.97 -6.45
N VAL A 140 -7.42 25.92 -6.21
CA VAL A 140 -7.27 24.79 -7.13
C VAL A 140 -8.24 23.69 -6.74
N GLU A 141 -9.07 23.25 -7.68
CA GLU A 141 -10.04 22.17 -7.45
C GLU A 141 -9.34 20.81 -7.38
N VAL A 142 -9.88 19.90 -6.55
CA VAL A 142 -9.40 18.52 -6.45
C VAL A 142 -10.54 17.58 -6.81
N PHE A 143 -10.34 16.76 -7.84
CA PHE A 143 -11.28 15.73 -8.27
C PHE A 143 -10.78 14.34 -7.89
N TYR A 144 -11.66 13.53 -7.31
CA TYR A 144 -11.38 12.15 -6.92
C TYR A 144 -12.04 11.20 -7.90
N VAL A 145 -11.24 10.31 -8.51
CA VAL A 145 -11.72 9.34 -9.50
C VAL A 145 -11.28 7.95 -9.07
N THR A 146 -12.21 7.16 -8.54
CA THR A 146 -11.96 5.81 -8.01
C THR A 146 -12.68 4.75 -8.84
N SER A 147 -12.14 3.53 -8.82
CA SER A 147 -12.77 2.35 -9.42
C SER A 147 -13.26 1.35 -8.36
N ARG A 148 -13.53 1.82 -7.13
CA ARG A 148 -14.15 1.00 -6.09
C ARG A 148 -15.47 0.40 -6.59
N ASP A 149 -15.75 -0.81 -6.13
CA ASP A 149 -17.09 -1.40 -6.15
C ASP A 149 -17.35 -2.13 -4.83
N GLN A 150 -18.34 -1.64 -4.10
CA GLN A 150 -18.94 -2.23 -2.88
C GLN A 150 -20.46 -2.38 -3.10
N GLY A 151 -20.91 -2.48 -4.35
CA GLY A 151 -22.33 -2.50 -4.71
C GLY A 151 -23.00 -1.11 -4.71
N GLU A 152 -24.30 -1.06 -4.48
CA GLU A 152 -25.11 0.17 -4.61
C GLU A 152 -24.63 1.32 -3.70
N LYS A 153 -24.02 1.00 -2.55
CA LYS A 153 -23.55 1.97 -1.55
C LYS A 153 -22.13 2.49 -1.80
N THR A 154 -21.45 2.04 -2.85
CA THR A 154 -20.04 2.39 -3.12
C THR A 154 -19.79 3.89 -3.06
N PHE A 155 -20.66 4.68 -3.71
CA PHE A 155 -20.52 6.12 -3.75
C PHE A 155 -20.64 6.75 -2.36
N GLU A 156 -21.62 6.33 -1.57
CA GLU A 156 -21.84 6.81 -0.21
C GLU A 156 -20.62 6.50 0.69
N TYR A 157 -20.07 5.29 0.58
CA TYR A 157 -18.88 4.89 1.34
C TYR A 157 -17.64 5.68 0.94
N ALA A 158 -17.36 5.81 -0.35
CA ALA A 158 -16.22 6.60 -0.84
C ALA A 158 -16.33 8.06 -0.37
N LEU A 159 -17.50 8.67 -0.50
CA LEU A 159 -17.75 10.04 -0.06
C LEU A 159 -17.60 10.20 1.46
N ALA A 160 -18.15 9.27 2.24
CA ALA A 160 -18.02 9.28 3.69
C ALA A 160 -16.56 9.11 4.15
N ASN A 161 -15.77 8.28 3.45
CA ASN A 161 -14.36 8.09 3.77
C ASN A 161 -13.53 9.35 3.47
N LEU A 162 -13.78 10.04 2.35
CA LEU A 162 -13.14 11.32 2.05
C LEU A 162 -13.46 12.38 3.13
N ARG A 163 -14.73 12.47 3.54
CA ARG A 163 -15.18 13.38 4.60
C ARG A 163 -14.57 13.06 5.97
N LYS A 164 -14.56 11.79 6.35
CA LYS A 164 -13.96 11.31 7.63
C LYS A 164 -12.49 11.68 7.74
N SER A 165 -11.78 11.69 6.61
CA SER A 165 -10.36 12.07 6.52
C SER A 165 -10.12 13.57 6.33
N ASN A 166 -11.16 14.40 6.38
CA ASN A 166 -11.10 15.86 6.15
C ASN A 166 -10.45 16.24 4.81
N LEU A 167 -10.63 15.42 3.77
CA LEU A 167 -10.15 15.75 2.44
C LEU A 167 -11.06 16.83 1.82
N PRO A 168 -10.48 17.86 1.16
CA PRO A 168 -11.26 18.95 0.59
C PRO A 168 -12.10 18.45 -0.58
N PHE A 169 -13.16 19.18 -0.92
CA PHE A 169 -14.04 18.84 -2.06
C PHE A 169 -14.66 17.44 -1.95
N ALA A 170 -14.92 16.96 -0.73
CA ALA A 170 -15.64 15.71 -0.49
C ALA A 170 -17.17 15.89 -0.69
N ASP A 171 -17.55 16.07 -1.95
CA ASP A 171 -18.92 16.27 -2.44
C ASP A 171 -19.17 15.54 -3.77
N GLU A 172 -20.41 15.60 -4.26
CA GLU A 172 -20.85 14.86 -5.44
C GLU A 172 -20.30 15.40 -6.77
N LYS A 173 -19.90 16.68 -6.82
CA LYS A 173 -19.33 17.27 -8.03
C LYS A 173 -17.92 16.74 -8.28
N HIS A 174 -17.17 16.51 -7.21
CA HIS A 174 -15.74 16.22 -7.29
C HIS A 174 -15.40 14.73 -7.16
N LEU A 175 -16.31 13.90 -6.62
CA LEU A 175 -16.14 12.46 -6.58
C LEU A 175 -16.77 11.77 -7.80
N THR A 176 -16.03 10.88 -8.44
CA THR A 176 -16.53 9.96 -9.46
C THR A 176 -16.12 8.54 -9.12
N VAL A 177 -17.10 7.63 -9.14
CA VAL A 177 -16.92 6.20 -8.86
C VAL A 177 -17.24 5.40 -10.12
N TYR A 178 -16.28 4.59 -10.57
CA TYR A 178 -16.47 3.62 -11.64
C TYR A 178 -16.57 2.20 -11.08
N ARG A 179 -17.78 1.66 -10.99
CA ARG A 179 -18.03 0.29 -10.49
C ARG A 179 -17.82 -0.77 -11.59
N GLU A 180 -18.36 -0.49 -12.78
CA GLU A 180 -18.40 -1.45 -13.88
C GLU A 180 -17.13 -1.43 -14.77
N SER A 181 -16.15 -0.57 -14.46
CA SER A 181 -14.95 -0.42 -15.28
C SER A 181 -13.81 0.18 -14.50
N SER A 182 -12.58 -0.25 -14.77
CA SER A 182 -11.41 0.48 -14.30
C SER A 182 -11.01 1.66 -15.20
N ASN A 183 -11.75 1.96 -16.28
CA ASN A 183 -11.37 3.04 -17.21
C ASN A 183 -11.76 4.43 -16.69
N LYS A 184 -10.77 5.15 -16.14
CA LYS A 184 -10.93 6.51 -15.60
C LYS A 184 -10.84 7.63 -16.65
N GLU A 185 -10.41 7.29 -17.87
CA GLU A 185 -10.17 8.26 -18.95
C GLU A 185 -11.37 9.15 -19.32
N PRO A 186 -12.64 8.68 -19.29
CA PRO A 186 -13.78 9.53 -19.64
C PRO A 186 -13.90 10.73 -18.68
N ARG A 187 -13.83 10.49 -17.36
CA ARG A 187 -13.89 11.56 -16.36
C ARG A 187 -12.66 12.46 -16.40
N GLN A 188 -11.48 11.88 -16.60
CA GLN A 188 -10.24 12.66 -16.75
C GLN A 188 -10.33 13.63 -17.95
N SER A 189 -10.85 13.13 -19.08
CA SER A 189 -11.04 13.93 -20.29
C SER A 189 -12.13 14.99 -20.13
N GLU A 190 -13.19 14.70 -19.37
CA GLU A 190 -14.24 15.67 -19.04
C GLU A 190 -13.66 16.82 -18.21
N ILE A 191 -12.98 16.53 -17.10
CA ILE A 191 -12.34 17.54 -16.25
C ILE A 191 -11.33 18.36 -17.07
N ALA A 192 -10.52 17.70 -17.91
CA ALA A 192 -9.51 18.36 -18.72
C ALA A 192 -10.08 19.27 -19.83
N LYS A 193 -11.40 19.31 -20.09
CA LYS A 193 -12.04 20.31 -20.97
C LYS A 193 -12.19 21.65 -20.25
N ASP A 194 -12.59 21.62 -18.99
CA ASP A 194 -12.96 22.82 -18.23
C ASP A 194 -11.80 23.33 -17.36
N TYR A 195 -10.86 22.45 -16.99
CA TYR A 195 -9.74 22.77 -16.10
C TYR A 195 -8.40 22.52 -16.78
N ASP A 196 -7.39 23.29 -16.36
CA ASP A 196 -5.99 22.92 -16.58
C ASP A 196 -5.51 22.02 -15.45
N VAL A 197 -5.49 20.71 -15.72
CA VAL A 197 -5.07 19.70 -14.73
C VAL A 197 -3.57 19.86 -14.50
N VAL A 198 -3.13 20.20 -13.29
CA VAL A 198 -1.71 20.44 -13.01
C VAL A 198 -0.96 19.13 -12.80
N VAL A 199 -1.52 18.26 -11.95
CA VAL A 199 -0.99 16.93 -11.66
C VAL A 199 -2.12 15.91 -11.56
N MET A 200 -1.75 14.66 -11.83
CA MET A 200 -2.55 13.47 -11.61
C MET A 200 -1.84 12.63 -10.54
N LEU A 201 -2.58 12.22 -9.51
CA LEU A 201 -2.09 11.45 -8.37
C LEU A 201 -2.63 10.03 -8.46
N GLY A 202 -1.77 9.02 -8.31
CA GLY A 202 -2.20 7.62 -8.35
C GLY A 202 -1.11 6.64 -7.91
N ASP A 203 -1.50 5.49 -7.41
CA ASP A 203 -0.61 4.35 -7.16
C ASP A 203 -0.52 3.42 -8.39
N ASN A 204 -1.50 3.52 -9.31
CA ASN A 204 -1.61 2.67 -10.49
C ASN A 204 -1.45 3.50 -11.77
N LEU A 205 -0.67 3.01 -12.74
CA LEU A 205 -0.46 3.74 -14.01
C LEU A 205 -1.76 4.08 -14.75
N ASN A 206 -2.80 3.25 -14.60
CA ASN A 206 -4.11 3.50 -15.22
C ASN A 206 -4.83 4.73 -14.63
N ASP A 207 -4.37 5.27 -13.50
CA ASP A 207 -4.83 6.55 -12.96
C ASP A 207 -4.31 7.73 -13.78
N PHE A 208 -3.31 7.51 -14.64
CA PHE A 208 -2.74 8.55 -15.50
C PHE A 208 -3.25 8.45 -16.94
N LYS A 209 -3.23 7.23 -17.52
CA LYS A 209 -3.68 6.97 -18.89
C LYS A 209 -4.21 5.54 -19.04
N ARG A 210 -5.27 5.36 -19.84
CA ARG A 210 -5.83 4.03 -20.08
C ARG A 210 -4.88 3.07 -20.80
N LYS A 211 -3.92 3.57 -21.58
CA LYS A 211 -3.01 2.75 -22.40
C LYS A 211 -2.26 1.67 -21.61
N TYR A 212 -2.01 1.87 -20.31
CA TYR A 212 -1.28 0.89 -19.49
C TYR A 212 -2.11 -0.32 -19.07
N TYR A 213 -3.42 -0.33 -19.31
CA TYR A 213 -4.31 -1.45 -18.99
C TYR A 213 -4.12 -2.60 -19.99
N VAL A 214 -3.04 -3.37 -19.79
CA VAL A 214 -2.62 -4.50 -20.64
C VAL A 214 -2.31 -5.74 -19.80
N ALA A 215 -2.32 -6.91 -20.43
CA ALA A 215 -2.09 -8.22 -19.80
C ALA A 215 -0.68 -8.78 -20.10
N ASP A 216 0.31 -7.91 -20.30
CA ASP A 216 1.71 -8.28 -20.56
C ASP A 216 2.67 -7.33 -19.85
N VAL A 217 3.60 -7.89 -19.06
CA VAL A 217 4.55 -7.13 -18.24
C VAL A 217 5.48 -6.28 -19.11
N LYS A 218 6.00 -6.83 -20.22
CA LYS A 218 6.95 -6.11 -21.08
C LYS A 218 6.26 -4.96 -21.82
N GLN A 219 5.05 -5.19 -22.30
CA GLN A 219 4.22 -4.17 -22.93
C GLN A 219 3.89 -3.06 -21.95
N ARG A 220 3.45 -3.38 -20.73
CA ARG A 220 3.16 -2.38 -19.69
C ARG A 220 4.40 -1.52 -19.38
N ASN A 221 5.57 -2.15 -19.25
CA ASN A 221 6.84 -1.45 -19.01
C ASN A 221 7.26 -0.57 -20.20
N GLY A 222 7.08 -1.06 -21.44
CA GLY A 222 7.35 -0.29 -22.65
C GLY A 222 6.50 0.97 -22.73
N LEU A 223 5.19 0.82 -22.54
CA LEU A 223 4.23 1.94 -22.54
C LEU A 223 4.54 2.96 -21.44
N MET A 224 4.91 2.48 -20.24
CA MET A 224 5.36 3.34 -19.14
C MET A 224 6.61 4.14 -19.53
N THR A 225 7.59 3.48 -20.16
CA THR A 225 8.85 4.09 -20.58
C THR A 225 8.65 5.22 -21.60
N GLU A 226 7.64 5.11 -22.48
CA GLU A 226 7.26 6.20 -23.41
C GLU A 226 6.90 7.50 -22.69
N ASP A 227 6.36 7.42 -21.47
CA ASP A 227 5.96 8.57 -20.65
C ASP A 227 6.93 8.86 -19.50
N LYS A 228 8.15 8.30 -19.52
CA LYS A 228 9.12 8.41 -18.41
C LYS A 228 9.34 9.86 -17.89
N GLU A 229 9.29 10.84 -18.79
CA GLU A 229 9.50 12.26 -18.46
C GLU A 229 8.32 12.90 -17.72
N GLN A 230 7.14 12.25 -17.70
CA GLN A 230 5.93 12.74 -17.03
C GLN A 230 5.93 12.43 -15.53
N PHE A 231 6.65 11.41 -15.07
CA PHE A 231 6.72 11.05 -13.66
C PHE A 231 7.48 12.12 -12.85
N GLY A 232 6.87 12.60 -11.77
CA GLY A 232 7.31 13.77 -11.02
C GLY A 232 6.99 15.11 -11.69
N ARG A 233 6.33 15.09 -12.86
CA ARG A 233 5.73 16.26 -13.51
C ARG A 233 4.22 16.12 -13.46
N LYS A 234 3.60 15.65 -14.54
CA LYS A 234 2.16 15.46 -14.63
C LYS A 234 1.68 14.26 -13.81
N PHE A 235 2.50 13.22 -13.68
CA PHE A 235 2.16 11.98 -12.98
C PHE A 235 2.93 11.90 -11.66
N ILE A 236 2.21 11.88 -10.55
CA ILE A 236 2.78 11.69 -9.22
C ILE A 236 2.37 10.29 -8.77
N ILE A 237 3.35 9.40 -8.71
CA ILE A 237 3.12 7.98 -8.43
C ILE A 237 3.42 7.64 -6.97
N PHE A 238 2.54 6.87 -6.34
CA PHE A 238 2.68 6.38 -4.97
C PHE A 238 2.98 4.88 -4.93
N PRO A 239 3.67 4.38 -3.88
CA PRO A 239 4.07 2.98 -3.81
C PRO A 239 2.90 2.08 -3.38
N ASN A 240 2.49 1.16 -4.24
CA ASN A 240 1.56 0.10 -3.89
C ASN A 240 2.08 -1.30 -4.31
N PRO A 241 2.72 -2.06 -3.40
CA PRO A 241 3.24 -3.38 -3.69
C PRO A 241 2.23 -4.53 -3.48
N THR A 242 0.98 -4.25 -3.10
CA THR A 242 0.00 -5.29 -2.73
C THR A 242 -0.94 -5.66 -3.86
N ASP A 243 -1.45 -4.68 -4.59
CA ASP A 243 -2.48 -4.86 -5.61
C ASP A 243 -2.36 -3.86 -6.77
N GLY A 244 -3.29 -3.94 -7.72
CA GLY A 244 -3.35 -3.06 -8.89
C GLY A 244 -3.05 -3.75 -10.23
N HIS A 245 -3.07 -2.98 -11.32
CA HIS A 245 -3.01 -3.51 -12.68
C HIS A 245 -1.64 -4.09 -13.09
N TRP A 246 -0.63 -4.00 -12.22
CA TRP A 246 0.61 -4.75 -12.43
C TRP A 246 0.38 -6.26 -12.22
N LEU A 247 -0.59 -6.65 -11.37
CA LEU A 247 -1.07 -8.04 -11.26
C LEU A 247 -1.74 -8.46 -12.57
N LYS A 248 -2.58 -7.60 -13.16
CA LYS A 248 -3.18 -7.87 -14.48
C LYS A 248 -2.14 -8.20 -15.55
N ALA A 249 -1.00 -7.53 -15.54
CA ALA A 249 0.07 -7.80 -16.50
C ALA A 249 0.70 -9.20 -16.33
N ILE A 250 0.58 -9.82 -15.15
CA ILE A 250 1.06 -11.17 -14.84
C ILE A 250 -0.05 -12.22 -15.07
N PHE A 251 -1.27 -11.94 -14.62
CA PHE A 251 -2.34 -12.93 -14.51
C PHE A 251 -3.43 -12.81 -15.58
N GLY A 252 -3.47 -11.69 -16.32
CA GLY A 252 -4.60 -11.32 -17.18
C GLY A 252 -5.75 -10.65 -16.41
N ASP A 253 -5.71 -10.70 -15.08
CA ASP A 253 -6.70 -10.18 -14.15
C ASP A 253 -6.02 -9.46 -12.97
N SER A 254 -6.66 -8.42 -12.44
CA SER A 254 -6.15 -7.63 -11.31
C SER A 254 -6.29 -8.35 -9.98
N GLU A 255 -7.29 -9.22 -9.85
CA GLU A 255 -7.67 -9.91 -8.61
C GLU A 255 -7.66 -11.43 -8.84
N PRO A 256 -6.50 -12.01 -9.19
CA PRO A 256 -6.41 -13.44 -9.46
C PRO A 256 -6.75 -14.27 -8.20
N PRO A 257 -7.47 -15.39 -8.34
CA PRO A 257 -7.83 -16.23 -7.21
C PRO A 257 -6.60 -16.95 -6.61
N ALA A 258 -6.68 -17.31 -5.33
CA ALA A 258 -5.62 -17.99 -4.58
C ALA A 258 -5.45 -19.47 -4.95
N THR A 259 -4.99 -19.75 -6.17
CA THR A 259 -4.75 -21.10 -6.69
C THR A 259 -3.26 -21.48 -6.65
N PRO A 260 -2.91 -22.78 -6.58
CA PRO A 260 -1.52 -23.22 -6.75
C PRO A 260 -0.87 -22.71 -8.04
N GLU A 261 -1.64 -22.60 -9.12
CA GLU A 261 -1.15 -22.08 -10.40
C GLU A 261 -0.83 -20.59 -10.33
N ASN A 262 -1.68 -19.77 -9.71
CA ASN A 262 -1.39 -18.35 -9.54
C ASN A 262 -0.22 -18.11 -8.59
N ARG A 263 -0.06 -18.89 -7.52
CA ARG A 263 1.14 -18.86 -6.68
C ARG A 263 2.41 -19.16 -7.49
N ALA A 264 2.37 -20.17 -8.38
CA ALA A 264 3.49 -20.51 -9.25
C ALA A 264 3.79 -19.40 -10.27
N ARG A 265 2.76 -18.81 -10.89
CA ARG A 265 2.90 -17.66 -11.82
C ARG A 265 3.52 -16.46 -11.13
N PHE A 266 3.10 -16.16 -9.90
CA PHE A 266 3.65 -15.04 -9.15
C PHE A 266 5.12 -15.24 -8.82
N LYS A 267 5.50 -16.44 -8.37
CA LYS A 267 6.90 -16.84 -8.16
C LYS A 267 7.72 -16.74 -9.44
N ALA A 268 7.17 -17.20 -10.58
CA ALA A 268 7.84 -17.11 -11.87
C ALA A 268 8.07 -15.66 -12.31
N ALA A 269 7.09 -14.78 -12.09
CA ALA A 269 7.23 -13.34 -12.36
C ALA A 269 8.33 -12.72 -11.48
N ALA A 270 8.36 -13.01 -10.18
CA ALA A 270 9.39 -12.51 -9.26
C ALA A 270 10.80 -13.03 -9.62
N GLY A 271 10.91 -14.23 -10.18
CA GLY A 271 12.17 -14.86 -10.57
C GLY A 271 12.61 -14.62 -12.02
N SER A 272 11.89 -13.81 -12.82
CA SER A 272 12.09 -13.76 -14.27
C SER A 272 13.46 -13.27 -14.74
N THR A 273 14.18 -12.54 -13.87
CA THR A 273 15.53 -12.02 -14.14
C THR A 273 16.57 -12.62 -13.19
N ALA A 274 16.30 -13.81 -12.64
CA ALA A 274 17.19 -14.48 -11.70
C ALA A 274 18.60 -14.68 -12.28
N TRP A 275 19.61 -14.39 -11.45
CA TRP A 275 21.00 -14.66 -11.75
C TRP A 275 21.21 -16.13 -12.09
N GLN A 276 21.89 -16.40 -13.20
CA GLN A 276 22.25 -17.75 -13.63
C GLN A 276 23.64 -18.11 -13.13
N LEU A 277 23.74 -19.17 -12.32
CA LEU A 277 25.01 -19.73 -11.89
C LEU A 277 25.77 -20.24 -13.12
N LYS A 278 27.02 -19.80 -13.28
CA LYS A 278 27.93 -20.43 -14.24
C LYS A 278 28.29 -21.81 -13.69
N GLN A 279 27.99 -22.86 -14.46
CA GLN A 279 28.47 -24.21 -14.19
C GLN A 279 29.98 -24.30 -14.40
#